data_AF-H5UPF2-F1
#
_entry.id   AF-H5UPF2-F1
#
_cell.length_a   1.000
_cell.length_b   1.000
_cell.length_c   1.000
_cell.angle_alpha   90.00
_cell.angle_beta   90.00
_cell.angle_gamma   90.00
#
_symmetry.space_group_name_H-M   'P 1'
#
loop_
_entity.id
_entity.type
_entity.pdbx_description
1 polymer ?
#
loop_
_entity_poly.entity_id
_entity_poly.type
_entity_poly.pdbx_seq_one_letter_code
_entity_poly.pdbx_strand_id
1 'polypeptide(L)'
;MGEARIRWWASIVDPDGSINEPRDAHGRRRCPDAKVHAVSDHMSPTDPTTADHTSATAGEGNPAPVTEVDVEQASTGAETTPASAPQTPLGQEEPAGENTSEADVETASAPQTEPATDAQPSDAEAPTEAAEASMEAESSPETASEGSEPATTASAPAAPAPTPTPAQSPTAVLGAAVATPRAESTTPAAPVHAPVTTDPSAHGRVAEDGTVFVRIGEEEREVGSYPGASAEEALAYFARKFDEVAALAEILHQRVTQTDLPAKEGADGLKRLRDAVSGLRAVGDFPALYARIEDIATAVEVRRTTENQERAAAREEALKVREAIVSEAETIAGQEEAKVQWKQSSSRMRALLDEWKSAQKNGPKLDRETEQALWHRLSGARNSFDKMRRVHFAQLGSVQAEAKARKEELVAEAEKLKDSTEWGQTAGAFKRLMDSWRQAGRASRADDDALWKRFKAAQDHFFDAKDQVAAAENVEFEANLKVKEALLEEAQKILPVKDVEVAKARLRPIQEKWDAAGKVPRSAMKRIEDGMRKVEQAIRDADQQKWKRTDPEVAARAASLAEQAEKSLAKHRKDLEKAEASGDEAKIAKAREALEARQAWLELAQRGLGEFGN
;
A
#
# COMPACT_ATOMS: atom_id res chain seq x y z
N MET A 1 -20.91 27.40 12.10
CA MET A 1 -20.22 26.81 10.92
C MET A 1 -19.44 25.54 11.24
N GLY A 2 -19.11 25.23 12.50
CA GLY A 2 -18.31 24.05 12.89
C GLY A 2 -18.72 22.71 12.26
N GLU A 3 -20.02 22.37 12.18
CA GLU A 3 -20.47 21.12 11.54
C GLU A 3 -20.02 20.99 10.07
N ALA A 4 -19.94 22.07 9.30
CA ALA A 4 -19.46 22.03 7.93
C ALA A 4 -17.93 21.82 7.88
N ARG A 5 -17.18 22.46 8.79
CA ARG A 5 -15.74 22.27 9.00
C ARG A 5 -15.44 20.80 9.36
N ILE A 6 -16.28 20.18 10.21
CA ILE A 6 -16.19 18.76 10.61
C ILE A 6 -16.60 17.80 9.47
N ARG A 7 -17.75 18.00 8.81
CA ARG A 7 -18.22 17.09 7.74
C ARG A 7 -17.30 17.12 6.51
N TRP A 8 -16.69 18.27 6.20
CA TRP A 8 -15.67 18.35 5.14
C TRP A 8 -14.39 17.59 5.53
N TRP A 9 -13.93 17.69 6.78
CA TRP A 9 -12.80 16.91 7.30
C TRP A 9 -13.04 15.39 7.28
N ALA A 10 -14.19 14.95 7.80
CA ALA A 10 -14.57 13.54 7.87
C ALA A 10 -14.79 12.87 6.49
N SER A 11 -14.94 13.67 5.43
CA SER A 11 -15.02 13.19 4.05
C SER A 11 -13.64 12.92 3.40
N ILE A 12 -12.54 13.31 4.06
CA ILE A 12 -11.19 13.38 3.46
C ILE A 12 -10.17 12.48 4.16
N VAL A 13 -10.35 12.21 5.46
CA VAL A 13 -9.40 11.43 6.28
C VAL A 13 -10.17 10.41 7.12
N ASP A 14 -9.78 9.14 7.04
CA ASP A 14 -10.28 8.05 7.89
C ASP A 14 -9.79 8.23 9.35
N PRO A 15 -10.48 7.64 10.35
CA PRO A 15 -10.12 7.81 11.77
C PRO A 15 -8.77 7.22 12.19
N ASP A 16 -8.07 6.50 11.32
CA ASP A 16 -6.67 6.05 11.53
C ASP A 16 -5.62 7.05 11.01
N GLY A 17 -6.04 8.18 10.43
CA GLY A 17 -5.17 9.18 9.80
C GLY A 17 -4.92 8.95 8.31
N SER A 18 -5.40 7.86 7.72
CA SER A 18 -5.27 7.60 6.28
C SER A 18 -6.09 8.62 5.47
N ILE A 19 -5.42 9.32 4.54
CA ILE A 19 -6.11 10.15 3.53
C ILE A 19 -6.89 9.23 2.59
N ASN A 20 -8.17 9.52 2.40
CA ASN A 20 -9.08 8.71 1.59
C ASN A 20 -8.81 8.95 0.09
N GLU A 21 -8.32 7.92 -0.59
CA GLU A 21 -8.08 7.94 -2.05
C GLU A 21 -9.37 7.56 -2.80
N PRO A 22 -9.73 8.25 -3.91
CA PRO A 22 -10.92 7.92 -4.67
C PRO A 22 -10.81 6.51 -5.27
N ARG A 23 -11.62 5.60 -4.74
CA ARG A 23 -11.83 4.26 -5.30
C ARG A 23 -12.74 4.37 -6.52
N ASP A 24 -12.37 3.69 -7.61
CA ASP A 24 -13.32 3.44 -8.70
C ASP A 24 -14.49 2.58 -8.19
N ALA A 25 -15.60 2.48 -8.95
CA ALA A 25 -16.85 1.81 -8.55
C ALA A 25 -16.73 0.31 -8.17
N HIS A 26 -15.54 -0.28 -8.30
CA HIS A 26 -15.20 -1.66 -7.93
C HIS A 26 -14.16 -1.73 -6.78
N GLY A 27 -14.00 -0.66 -6.00
CA GLY A 27 -13.27 -0.65 -4.72
C GLY A 27 -11.73 -0.66 -4.78
N ARG A 28 -11.14 -0.78 -5.98
CA ARG A 28 -9.68 -0.81 -6.20
C ARG A 28 -9.06 0.60 -6.22
N ARG A 29 -7.77 0.68 -5.88
CA ARG A 29 -6.96 1.91 -6.01
C ARG A 29 -6.50 2.08 -7.45
N ARG A 30 -6.54 3.31 -7.95
CA ARG A 30 -6.23 3.65 -9.34
C ARG A 30 -4.72 3.83 -9.53
N CYS A 31 -4.14 3.10 -10.49
CA CYS A 31 -2.76 3.31 -10.95
C CYS A 31 -2.73 4.35 -12.10
N PRO A 32 -1.61 5.05 -12.34
CA PRO A 32 -1.46 5.90 -13.51
C PRO A 32 -1.28 5.05 -14.78
N ASP A 33 -2.18 5.20 -15.76
CA ASP A 33 -2.17 4.43 -17.01
C ASP A 33 -0.98 4.78 -17.92
N ALA A 34 -0.27 3.75 -18.38
CA ALA A 34 0.62 3.83 -19.54
C ALA A 34 -0.13 3.33 -20.79
N LYS A 35 -0.32 4.22 -21.78
CA LYS A 35 -0.97 3.85 -23.05
C LYS A 35 -0.13 2.84 -23.84
N VAL A 36 -0.74 1.75 -24.27
CA VAL A 36 -0.29 0.93 -25.41
C VAL A 36 -1.50 0.65 -26.29
N HIS A 37 -1.35 0.76 -27.61
CA HIS A 37 -2.39 0.35 -28.58
C HIS A 37 -2.28 -1.15 -28.88
N ALA A 38 -3.41 -1.78 -29.15
CA ALA A 38 -3.47 -3.06 -29.86
C ALA A 38 -4.49 -2.91 -31.00
N VAL A 39 -4.07 -3.30 -32.21
CA VAL A 39 -4.90 -3.31 -33.42
C VAL A 39 -5.13 -4.78 -33.79
N SER A 40 -6.36 -5.12 -34.16
CA SER A 40 -6.70 -6.45 -34.69
C SER A 40 -6.22 -6.57 -36.14
N ASP A 41 -5.62 -7.71 -36.53
CA ASP A 41 -6.13 -8.41 -37.72
C ASP A 41 -5.73 -9.89 -37.90
N HIS A 42 -6.58 -10.59 -38.67
CA HIS A 42 -6.36 -11.74 -39.56
C HIS A 42 -5.72 -13.09 -39.12
N MET A 43 -6.61 -14.10 -39.09
CA MET A 43 -6.63 -15.27 -40.02
C MET A 43 -6.32 -16.70 -39.50
N SER A 44 -7.21 -17.62 -39.90
CA SER A 44 -7.30 -19.08 -39.65
C SER A 44 -6.49 -19.89 -40.72
N PRO A 45 -6.67 -21.23 -40.99
CA PRO A 45 -7.62 -22.25 -40.49
C PRO A 45 -7.04 -23.67 -40.18
N THR A 46 -7.87 -24.62 -39.69
CA THR A 46 -8.35 -25.84 -40.44
C THR A 46 -9.29 -26.75 -39.60
N ASP A 47 -10.29 -27.30 -40.30
CA ASP A 47 -11.41 -28.20 -39.93
C ASP A 47 -11.07 -29.72 -39.97
N PRO A 48 -11.99 -30.71 -39.84
CA PRO A 48 -13.40 -30.78 -39.33
C PRO A 48 -13.70 -32.04 -38.44
N THR A 49 -15.01 -32.39 -38.27
CA THR A 49 -15.64 -33.74 -38.05
C THR A 49 -16.35 -33.95 -36.69
N THR A 50 -17.61 -34.43 -36.53
CA THR A 50 -18.79 -34.68 -37.42
C THR A 50 -20.03 -35.04 -36.54
N ALA A 51 -21.28 -34.87 -37.05
CA ALA A 51 -22.57 -35.46 -36.57
C ALA A 51 -23.17 -34.92 -35.24
N ASP A 52 -24.50 -34.93 -34.98
CA ASP A 52 -25.73 -34.89 -35.81
C ASP A 52 -26.94 -34.50 -34.89
N HIS A 53 -28.20 -34.60 -35.37
CA HIS A 53 -29.50 -34.55 -34.68
C HIS A 53 -30.35 -33.26 -34.69
N THR A 54 -30.87 -32.96 -35.90
CA THR A 54 -32.30 -32.82 -36.25
C THR A 54 -33.39 -32.38 -35.22
N SER A 55 -34.31 -31.51 -35.71
CA SER A 55 -35.78 -31.46 -35.44
C SER A 55 -36.42 -30.41 -34.50
N ALA A 56 -36.63 -29.20 -35.04
CA ALA A 56 -37.92 -28.49 -35.26
C ALA A 56 -39.03 -28.45 -34.15
N THR A 57 -39.77 -27.33 -33.94
CA THR A 57 -40.93 -26.90 -34.78
C THR A 57 -41.62 -25.61 -34.26
N ALA A 58 -42.20 -24.79 -35.17
CA ALA A 58 -43.15 -23.65 -34.98
C ALA A 58 -42.68 -22.42 -34.16
N GLY A 59 -43.11 -21.18 -34.46
CA GLY A 59 -44.00 -20.60 -35.49
C GLY A 59 -43.96 -19.05 -35.35
N GLU A 60 -44.70 -18.19 -36.05
CA GLU A 60 -45.63 -18.26 -37.20
C GLU A 60 -45.87 -16.80 -37.68
N GLY A 61 -46.19 -16.51 -38.96
CA GLY A 61 -46.57 -15.14 -39.39
C GLY A 61 -46.26 -14.71 -40.83
N ASN A 62 -47.20 -14.96 -41.75
CA ASN A 62 -47.32 -14.35 -43.09
C ASN A 62 -48.55 -13.38 -43.05
N PRO A 63 -48.93 -12.57 -44.08
CA PRO A 63 -48.36 -12.38 -45.42
C PRO A 63 -48.20 -10.92 -45.92
N ALA A 64 -47.66 -10.76 -47.13
CA ALA A 64 -47.72 -9.53 -47.96
C ALA A 64 -49.07 -9.44 -48.74
N PRO A 65 -49.35 -8.38 -49.54
CA PRO A 65 -48.78 -8.29 -50.92
C PRO A 65 -48.60 -6.87 -51.53
N VAL A 66 -48.00 -6.85 -52.75
CA VAL A 66 -48.05 -5.95 -53.95
C VAL A 66 -48.91 -4.64 -53.97
N THR A 67 -48.66 -3.57 -54.77
CA THR A 67 -47.69 -3.21 -55.86
C THR A 67 -47.70 -1.68 -56.13
N GLU A 68 -46.62 -1.13 -56.73
CA GLU A 68 -46.53 0.18 -57.46
C GLU A 68 -46.83 1.46 -56.60
N VAL A 69 -46.50 2.73 -56.96
CA VAL A 69 -46.26 3.45 -58.24
C VAL A 69 -45.05 4.44 -58.13
N ASP A 70 -44.59 4.94 -59.28
CA ASP A 70 -43.47 5.87 -59.56
C ASP A 70 -43.60 7.33 -59.04
N VAL A 71 -42.43 7.91 -58.65
CA VAL A 71 -41.81 9.21 -59.06
C VAL A 71 -42.55 10.58 -58.91
N GLU A 72 -41.75 11.66 -59.04
CA GLU A 72 -42.05 13.11 -59.14
C GLU A 72 -42.16 13.88 -57.78
N GLN A 73 -41.71 15.15 -57.62
CA GLN A 73 -41.41 16.21 -58.62
C GLN A 73 -40.08 16.97 -58.44
N ALA A 74 -39.66 17.63 -59.53
CA ALA A 74 -38.66 18.71 -59.60
C ALA A 74 -39.06 19.73 -60.70
N SER A 75 -38.37 20.89 -60.77
CA SER A 75 -38.70 22.06 -61.64
C SER A 75 -39.92 22.87 -61.14
N THR A 76 -40.07 24.19 -61.35
CA THR A 76 -39.43 25.21 -62.22
C THR A 76 -39.08 26.50 -61.41
N GLY A 77 -38.40 27.55 -61.90
CA GLY A 77 -37.63 27.77 -63.14
C GLY A 77 -37.61 29.25 -63.61
N ALA A 78 -36.41 29.83 -63.79
CA ALA A 78 -36.08 31.14 -64.45
C ALA A 78 -36.68 32.43 -63.79
N GLU A 79 -36.16 33.65 -63.94
CA GLU A 79 -34.99 34.26 -64.64
C GLU A 79 -34.56 35.55 -63.81
N THR A 80 -33.69 36.52 -64.12
CA THR A 80 -32.94 37.07 -65.29
C THR A 80 -31.52 37.56 -64.84
N THR A 81 -30.70 38.04 -65.78
CA THR A 81 -29.28 38.47 -65.69
C THR A 81 -29.08 40.01 -65.91
N PRO A 82 -27.87 40.61 -66.14
CA PRO A 82 -26.45 40.20 -65.91
C PRO A 82 -25.50 41.26 -65.27
N ALA A 83 -24.25 40.89 -64.89
CA ALA A 83 -22.99 41.61 -65.25
C ALA A 83 -21.67 40.90 -64.79
N SER A 84 -20.62 41.06 -65.60
CA SER A 84 -19.24 40.51 -65.64
C SER A 84 -18.35 40.33 -64.37
N ALA A 85 -17.80 39.11 -64.19
CA ALA A 85 -16.38 38.67 -64.42
C ALA A 85 -15.14 39.54 -64.05
N PRO A 86 -13.89 38.99 -63.88
CA PRO A 86 -13.45 37.60 -63.58
C PRO A 86 -12.21 37.37 -62.64
N GLN A 87 -12.13 36.15 -62.06
CA GLN A 87 -10.98 35.19 -61.93
C GLN A 87 -9.63 35.45 -61.17
N THR A 88 -9.18 34.36 -60.53
CA THR A 88 -7.84 33.93 -60.03
C THR A 88 -6.86 33.53 -61.17
N PRO A 89 -5.55 33.13 -61.00
CA PRO A 89 -5.00 32.16 -60.03
C PRO A 89 -3.52 32.37 -59.56
N LEU A 90 -2.90 31.29 -59.04
CA LEU A 90 -1.50 31.12 -58.58
C LEU A 90 -0.47 30.98 -59.72
N GLY A 91 0.82 31.25 -59.46
CA GLY A 91 1.92 30.77 -60.32
C GLY A 91 3.33 31.37 -60.12
N GLN A 92 4.16 30.68 -59.31
CA GLN A 92 5.62 30.38 -59.42
C GLN A 92 6.71 31.35 -60.01
N GLU A 93 7.96 30.94 -59.69
CA GLU A 93 9.28 31.27 -60.27
C GLU A 93 10.11 32.49 -59.78
N GLU A 94 11.41 32.19 -59.64
CA GLU A 94 12.58 33.06 -59.42
C GLU A 94 13.07 33.63 -60.80
N PRO A 95 14.08 34.54 -60.94
CA PRO A 95 15.27 34.66 -60.08
C PRO A 95 15.85 36.07 -59.83
N ALA A 96 16.88 36.10 -58.97
CA ALA A 96 18.11 36.93 -59.02
C ALA A 96 18.07 38.47 -59.15
N GLY A 97 18.88 39.14 -58.30
CA GLY A 97 19.71 40.27 -58.73
C GLY A 97 19.69 41.55 -57.88
N GLU A 98 20.82 41.81 -57.18
CA GLU A 98 21.37 43.14 -56.81
C GLU A 98 20.55 44.09 -55.89
N ASN A 99 21.15 45.06 -55.16
CA ASN A 99 22.43 45.16 -54.42
C ASN A 99 22.36 46.41 -53.48
N THR A 100 23.34 46.61 -52.58
CA THR A 100 23.54 47.77 -51.67
C THR A 100 22.47 47.96 -50.58
N SER A 101 22.76 48.37 -49.34
CA SER A 101 24.01 48.67 -48.62
C SER A 101 23.73 48.42 -47.11
N GLU A 102 24.64 48.34 -46.14
CA GLU A 102 26.11 48.19 -46.04
C GLU A 102 26.47 48.41 -44.55
N ALA A 103 27.62 47.89 -44.09
CA ALA A 103 28.22 48.11 -42.75
C ALA A 103 27.47 47.60 -41.49
N ASP A 104 28.14 47.04 -40.46
CA ASP A 104 29.43 46.33 -40.44
C ASP A 104 29.60 45.51 -39.12
N VAL A 105 30.15 44.28 -39.25
CA VAL A 105 31.37 43.73 -38.58
C VAL A 105 31.57 43.88 -37.05
N GLU A 106 32.12 42.94 -36.28
CA GLU A 106 32.89 41.67 -36.50
C GLU A 106 32.43 40.64 -35.42
N THR A 107 32.17 39.33 -35.62
CA THR A 107 32.95 38.20 -36.19
C THR A 107 34.13 37.74 -35.28
N ALA A 108 34.45 36.45 -35.06
CA ALA A 108 33.66 35.20 -34.94
C ALA A 108 34.56 34.04 -34.41
N SER A 109 33.93 32.94 -33.99
CA SER A 109 34.40 31.53 -34.06
C SER A 109 35.68 31.04 -33.35
N ALA A 110 35.57 29.85 -32.75
CA ALA A 110 36.69 28.96 -32.43
C ALA A 110 37.08 28.08 -33.64
N PRO A 111 38.20 27.33 -33.55
CA PRO A 111 38.08 25.88 -33.70
C PRO A 111 38.93 25.06 -32.70
N GLN A 112 38.70 23.75 -32.68
CA GLN A 112 39.45 22.75 -31.89
C GLN A 112 40.75 22.32 -32.60
N THR A 113 41.74 21.80 -31.85
CA THR A 113 42.51 20.54 -32.08
C THR A 113 43.63 20.40 -31.03
N GLU A 114 43.92 19.20 -30.52
CA GLU A 114 45.04 18.90 -29.61
C GLU A 114 46.37 18.69 -30.37
N PRO A 115 47.57 18.85 -29.75
CA PRO A 115 48.22 17.66 -29.17
C PRO A 115 49.20 17.87 -27.97
N ALA A 116 49.42 16.79 -27.22
CA ALA A 116 50.66 16.32 -26.55
C ALA A 116 51.62 17.28 -25.77
N THR A 117 51.74 16.99 -24.46
CA THR A 117 52.98 16.76 -23.67
C THR A 117 54.20 17.71 -23.79
N ASP A 118 54.53 18.46 -22.72
CA ASP A 118 55.62 18.18 -21.73
C ASP A 118 55.80 19.36 -20.71
N ALA A 119 56.68 19.21 -19.72
CA ALA A 119 57.38 20.21 -18.88
C ALA A 119 56.66 21.02 -17.76
N GLN A 120 57.11 20.69 -16.53
CA GLN A 120 57.26 21.43 -15.24
C GLN A 120 57.66 22.94 -15.28
N PRO A 121 57.78 23.70 -14.14
CA PRO A 121 57.87 23.31 -12.71
C PRO A 121 57.07 24.18 -11.68
N SER A 122 57.40 23.99 -10.38
CA SER A 122 57.24 24.89 -9.19
C SER A 122 56.42 24.24 -8.06
N ASP A 123 56.98 23.39 -7.19
CA ASP A 123 57.83 23.70 -6.02
C ASP A 123 57.05 23.99 -4.71
N ALA A 124 57.13 23.03 -3.77
CA ALA A 124 56.87 23.19 -2.33
C ALA A 124 57.39 21.95 -1.56
N GLU A 125 58.54 22.06 -0.87
CA GLU A 125 59.07 21.00 0.01
C GLU A 125 58.49 21.07 1.43
N ALA A 126 58.23 19.91 2.05
CA ALA A 126 58.54 19.62 3.47
C ALA A 126 58.22 18.14 3.82
N PRO A 127 58.98 17.45 4.71
CA PRO A 127 58.82 16.01 4.96
C PRO A 127 58.28 15.61 6.36
N THR A 128 58.29 14.29 6.57
CA THR A 128 58.06 13.50 7.79
C THR A 128 58.69 14.02 9.10
N GLU A 129 58.03 13.81 10.25
CA GLU A 129 58.36 12.70 11.19
C GLU A 129 57.19 12.46 12.20
N ALA A 130 57.42 11.98 13.43
CA ALA A 130 56.45 11.21 14.21
C ALA A 130 56.35 11.55 15.73
N ALA A 131 55.51 10.76 16.43
CA ALA A 131 55.43 10.52 17.88
C ALA A 131 54.66 11.50 18.80
N GLU A 132 53.89 10.89 19.73
CA GLU A 132 53.61 11.29 21.14
C GLU A 132 53.02 12.68 21.46
N ALA A 133 52.37 12.95 22.59
CA ALA A 133 51.62 12.15 23.58
C ALA A 133 50.71 13.13 24.38
N SER A 134 49.84 12.63 25.28
CA SER A 134 49.07 13.49 26.22
C SER A 134 49.04 12.89 27.63
N MET A 135 49.17 13.75 28.64
CA MET A 135 49.43 13.41 30.05
C MET A 135 48.20 13.63 30.95
N GLU A 136 48.17 12.93 32.10
CA GLU A 136 47.95 13.41 33.49
C GLU A 136 46.94 14.55 33.83
N ALA A 137 46.38 14.68 35.05
CA ALA A 137 46.16 13.78 36.20
C ALA A 137 45.19 14.45 37.23
N GLU A 138 44.89 13.73 38.33
CA GLU A 138 44.03 14.00 39.50
C GLU A 138 43.71 15.44 39.99
N SER A 139 42.53 15.60 40.63
CA SER A 139 42.43 16.06 42.05
C SER A 139 40.99 15.97 42.64
N SER A 140 40.90 16.00 43.98
CA SER A 140 39.68 16.01 44.86
C SER A 140 39.96 16.94 46.07
N PRO A 141 39.05 17.30 47.02
CA PRO A 141 38.14 16.39 47.77
C PRO A 141 36.78 16.99 48.33
N GLU A 142 36.10 16.18 49.17
CA GLU A 142 35.12 16.40 50.29
C GLU A 142 34.45 17.79 50.57
N THR A 143 33.22 17.91 51.13
CA THR A 143 32.74 17.41 52.46
C THR A 143 31.20 17.51 52.69
N ALA A 144 30.64 16.63 53.56
CA ALA A 144 29.53 16.83 54.56
C ALA A 144 28.09 17.29 54.15
N SER A 145 26.98 16.95 54.86
CA SER A 145 26.65 15.87 55.83
C SER A 145 25.12 15.77 56.11
N GLU A 146 24.70 14.66 56.74
CA GLU A 146 23.41 14.36 57.42
C GLU A 146 22.12 14.14 56.56
N GLY A 147 21.13 13.35 57.00
CA GLY A 147 21.14 12.38 58.12
C GLY A 147 19.77 12.07 58.78
N SER A 148 19.28 10.81 58.71
CA SER A 148 18.35 10.19 59.69
C SER A 148 18.20 8.66 59.47
N GLU A 149 18.00 7.91 60.55
CA GLU A 149 18.12 6.44 60.70
C GLU A 149 16.92 5.87 61.50
N PRO A 150 16.86 4.59 61.95
CA PRO A 150 17.78 3.42 61.82
C PRO A 150 17.11 2.29 60.97
N ALA A 151 17.38 0.97 61.02
CA ALA A 151 18.16 0.04 61.86
C ALA A 151 18.35 -1.30 61.10
N THR A 152 19.20 -2.29 61.41
CA THR A 152 20.36 -2.46 62.32
C THR A 152 21.11 -3.76 61.93
N THR A 153 22.44 -3.82 62.13
CA THR A 153 23.31 -5.03 62.20
C THR A 153 23.37 -6.02 61.00
N ALA A 154 24.52 -6.53 60.56
CA ALA A 154 25.93 -6.18 60.82
C ALA A 154 26.90 -6.85 59.80
N SER A 155 28.08 -6.23 59.61
CA SER A 155 29.29 -6.79 58.96
C SER A 155 29.30 -6.98 57.42
N ALA A 156 30.50 -7.14 56.86
CA ALA A 156 30.85 -7.00 55.43
C ALA A 156 32.06 -7.91 55.05
N PRO A 157 32.69 -7.81 53.86
CA PRO A 157 32.20 -7.53 52.50
C PRO A 157 32.38 -8.76 51.57
N ALA A 158 32.06 -8.64 50.27
CA ALA A 158 32.05 -9.76 49.32
C ALA A 158 33.27 -9.85 48.37
N ALA A 159 33.53 -11.07 47.88
CA ALA A 159 34.44 -11.42 46.77
C ALA A 159 33.73 -12.48 45.87
N PRO A 160 34.22 -12.79 44.65
CA PRO A 160 33.35 -13.24 43.55
C PRO A 160 32.87 -14.71 43.60
N ALA A 161 31.75 -14.97 42.90
CA ALA A 161 31.03 -16.24 42.92
C ALA A 161 31.34 -17.19 41.74
N PRO A 162 31.35 -18.52 41.95
CA PRO A 162 31.37 -19.54 40.90
C PRO A 162 29.95 -19.98 40.46
N THR A 163 29.86 -20.73 39.35
CA THR A 163 28.61 -21.20 38.74
C THR A 163 28.04 -22.50 39.37
N PRO A 164 26.71 -22.70 39.37
CA PRO A 164 26.06 -23.88 39.96
C PRO A 164 25.69 -25.00 38.96
N THR A 165 25.57 -26.22 39.48
CA THR A 165 24.93 -27.39 38.84
C THR A 165 23.76 -27.87 39.71
N PRO A 166 22.57 -28.19 39.17
CA PRO A 166 21.42 -28.65 39.95
C PRO A 166 21.48 -30.15 40.32
N ALA A 167 20.78 -30.52 41.39
CA ALA A 167 20.76 -31.87 41.96
C ALA A 167 19.36 -32.53 41.95
N GLN A 168 19.27 -33.72 42.54
CA GLN A 168 18.12 -34.65 42.49
C GLN A 168 16.98 -34.29 43.48
N SER A 169 15.81 -34.92 43.33
CA SER A 169 14.74 -34.99 44.36
C SER A 169 13.80 -36.21 44.15
N PRO A 170 13.04 -36.69 45.16
CA PRO A 170 12.76 -38.14 45.29
C PRO A 170 11.30 -38.57 45.63
N THR A 171 11.12 -39.90 45.80
CA THR A 171 10.13 -40.58 46.70
C THR A 171 8.69 -40.87 46.22
N ALA A 172 8.33 -42.17 46.19
CA ALA A 172 7.02 -42.73 46.57
C ALA A 172 7.14 -44.27 46.80
N VAL A 173 6.23 -44.90 47.58
CA VAL A 173 6.30 -46.34 47.96
C VAL A 173 4.90 -46.95 48.15
N LEU A 174 4.75 -48.27 47.92
CA LEU A 174 3.57 -49.14 48.13
C LEU A 174 2.38 -48.91 47.15
N GLY A 175 1.61 -49.91 46.71
CA GLY A 175 1.70 -51.37 46.88
C GLY A 175 0.47 -52.13 46.30
N ALA A 176 0.43 -53.45 46.47
CA ALA A 176 -0.64 -54.41 46.09
C ALA A 176 -0.78 -54.83 44.61
N ALA A 177 -1.15 -56.09 44.38
CA ALA A 177 -1.04 -56.81 43.12
C ALA A 177 -2.38 -57.29 42.54
N VAL A 178 -2.41 -57.52 41.22
CA VAL A 178 -3.26 -58.51 40.52
C VAL A 178 -2.38 -59.22 39.49
N ALA A 179 -2.63 -60.51 39.24
CA ALA A 179 -1.79 -61.35 38.39
C ALA A 179 -2.52 -61.90 37.15
N THR A 180 -1.84 -61.87 36.02
CA THR A 180 -2.10 -62.65 34.79
C THR A 180 -0.75 -62.91 34.10
N PRO A 181 -0.65 -63.89 33.17
CA PRO A 181 0.55 -64.73 33.11
C PRO A 181 1.80 -64.05 32.54
N ARG A 182 2.93 -64.33 33.19
CA ARG A 182 4.26 -64.20 32.60
C ARG A 182 4.35 -65.17 31.41
N ALA A 183 4.30 -64.65 30.19
CA ALA A 183 4.75 -65.40 29.02
C ALA A 183 6.19 -65.87 29.27
N GLU A 184 6.46 -67.16 29.04
CA GLU A 184 7.76 -67.74 29.33
C GLU A 184 8.81 -67.12 28.40
N SER A 185 9.67 -66.28 29.00
CA SER A 185 10.86 -65.74 28.33
C SER A 185 11.89 -66.86 28.21
N THR A 186 11.63 -67.81 27.31
CA THR A 186 12.61 -68.80 26.86
C THR A 186 13.77 -68.05 26.25
N THR A 187 14.81 -67.84 27.07
CA THR A 187 16.09 -67.34 26.58
C THR A 187 16.55 -68.35 25.52
N PRO A 188 16.71 -67.96 24.24
CA PRO A 188 17.32 -68.87 23.28
C PRO A 188 18.72 -69.14 23.80
N ALA A 189 18.97 -70.38 24.20
CA ALA A 189 20.30 -70.78 24.66
C ALA A 189 21.28 -70.43 23.54
N ALA A 190 22.35 -69.70 23.87
CA ALA A 190 23.42 -69.46 22.90
C ALA A 190 23.84 -70.83 22.35
N PRO A 191 23.93 -71.01 21.02
CA PRO A 191 24.33 -72.28 20.46
C PRO A 191 25.74 -72.59 20.95
N VAL A 192 25.83 -73.56 21.87
CA VAL A 192 27.07 -74.24 22.16
C VAL A 192 27.44 -74.96 20.88
N HIS A 193 28.29 -74.31 20.08
CA HIS A 193 28.95 -74.92 18.93
C HIS A 193 29.62 -76.19 19.44
N ALA A 194 29.04 -77.34 19.09
CA ALA A 194 29.69 -78.61 19.31
C ALA A 194 31.03 -78.54 18.54
N PRO A 195 32.18 -78.81 19.19
CA PRO A 195 33.43 -78.89 18.45
C PRO A 195 33.25 -79.91 17.34
N VAL A 196 33.63 -79.55 16.11
CA VAL A 196 33.65 -80.49 15.00
C VAL A 196 34.82 -81.43 15.25
N THR A 197 34.57 -82.46 16.07
CA THR A 197 35.55 -83.48 16.45
C THR A 197 35.81 -84.40 15.26
N THR A 198 36.48 -83.81 14.27
CA THR A 198 37.15 -84.48 13.17
C THR A 198 38.09 -85.52 13.80
N ASP A 199 37.97 -86.79 13.42
CA ASP A 199 38.80 -87.84 14.02
C ASP A 199 40.28 -87.55 13.73
N PRO A 200 41.11 -87.27 14.75
CA PRO A 200 42.49 -86.87 14.52
C PRO A 200 43.34 -88.01 13.93
N SER A 201 42.89 -89.26 14.04
CA SER A 201 43.52 -90.43 13.41
C SER A 201 43.18 -90.59 11.92
N ALA A 202 42.12 -89.94 11.42
CA ALA A 202 41.75 -89.98 10.01
C ALA A 202 42.62 -89.03 9.14
N HIS A 203 43.08 -87.91 9.73
CA HIS A 203 43.82 -86.86 9.02
C HIS A 203 45.32 -86.80 9.37
N GLY A 204 45.76 -87.48 10.42
CA GLY A 204 47.15 -87.53 10.86
C GLY A 204 47.68 -88.94 11.10
N ARG A 205 48.98 -89.13 10.87
CA ARG A 205 49.72 -90.37 11.17
C ARG A 205 50.93 -90.06 12.02
N VAL A 206 51.17 -90.86 13.06
CA VAL A 206 52.41 -90.82 13.84
C VAL A 206 53.33 -91.95 13.36
N ALA A 207 54.62 -91.65 13.20
CA ALA A 207 55.67 -92.63 12.92
C ALA A 207 56.29 -93.18 14.22
N GLU A 208 57.05 -94.27 14.14
CA GLU A 208 57.59 -94.99 15.32
C GLU A 208 58.64 -94.19 16.11
N ASP A 209 59.10 -93.06 15.56
CA ASP A 209 59.99 -92.06 16.19
C ASP A 209 59.24 -90.95 16.96
N GLY A 210 57.90 -90.95 16.92
CA GLY A 210 57.06 -89.90 17.51
C GLY A 210 56.86 -88.67 16.60
N THR A 211 57.24 -88.72 15.33
CA THR A 211 57.02 -87.66 14.36
C THR A 211 55.60 -87.73 13.78
N VAL A 212 54.88 -86.60 13.80
CA VAL A 212 53.50 -86.47 13.33
C VAL A 212 53.44 -85.89 11.91
N PHE A 213 52.80 -86.64 11.02
CA PHE A 213 52.50 -86.28 9.64
C PHE A 213 51.01 -86.02 9.45
N VAL A 214 50.67 -85.15 8.51
CA VAL A 214 49.29 -84.77 8.18
C VAL A 214 49.03 -84.96 6.69
N ARG A 215 47.88 -85.58 6.36
CA ARG A 215 47.47 -85.83 4.99
C ARG A 215 46.61 -84.69 4.47
N ILE A 216 47.14 -83.92 3.53
CA ILE A 216 46.44 -82.82 2.85
C ILE A 216 46.15 -83.29 1.43
N GLY A 217 44.98 -83.92 1.23
CA GLY A 217 44.65 -84.59 -0.02
C GLY A 217 45.52 -85.83 -0.23
N GLU A 218 46.40 -85.78 -1.23
CA GLU A 218 47.35 -86.87 -1.55
C GLU A 218 48.77 -86.63 -0.97
N GLU A 219 49.05 -85.42 -0.44
CA GLU A 219 50.37 -85.09 0.12
C GLU A 219 50.42 -85.34 1.65
N GLU A 220 51.50 -85.96 2.13
CA GLU A 220 51.78 -86.09 3.56
C GLU A 220 52.87 -85.10 4.00
N ARG A 221 52.52 -84.19 4.92
CA ARG A 221 53.38 -83.10 5.40
C ARG A 221 53.79 -83.32 6.86
N GLU A 222 55.08 -83.21 7.15
CA GLU A 222 55.59 -83.23 8.51
C GLU A 222 55.11 -81.99 9.29
N VAL A 223 54.51 -82.22 10.46
CA VAL A 223 54.00 -81.19 11.36
C VAL A 223 54.90 -81.02 12.59
N GLY A 224 55.51 -82.11 13.06
CA GLY A 224 56.61 -82.11 14.02
C GLY A 224 56.60 -83.33 14.94
N SER A 225 57.66 -83.50 15.72
CA SER A 225 57.76 -84.54 16.76
C SER A 225 57.33 -84.02 18.13
N TYR A 226 56.64 -84.86 18.91
CA TYR A 226 56.27 -84.58 20.30
C TYR A 226 56.81 -85.70 21.22
N PRO A 227 58.08 -85.60 21.67
CA PRO A 227 58.76 -86.71 22.33
C PRO A 227 58.23 -86.95 23.75
N GLY A 228 57.92 -88.22 24.05
CA GLY A 228 57.63 -88.69 25.41
C GLY A 228 56.15 -88.85 25.79
N ALA A 229 55.21 -88.73 24.84
CA ALA A 229 53.78 -89.05 25.04
C ALA A 229 53.31 -90.12 24.05
N SER A 230 52.07 -90.61 24.21
CA SER A 230 51.47 -91.57 23.28
C SER A 230 51.12 -90.92 21.93
N ALA A 231 50.97 -91.75 20.89
CA ALA A 231 50.58 -91.29 19.55
C ALA A 231 49.23 -90.55 19.55
N GLU A 232 48.28 -90.99 20.38
CA GLU A 232 46.95 -90.36 20.53
C GLU A 232 47.06 -88.97 21.18
N GLU A 233 47.88 -88.81 22.21
CA GLU A 233 48.12 -87.52 22.87
C GLU A 233 48.84 -86.53 21.96
N ALA A 234 49.83 -87.00 21.18
CA ALA A 234 50.53 -86.18 20.19
C ALA A 234 49.59 -85.68 19.09
N LEU A 235 48.75 -86.57 18.53
CA LEU A 235 47.72 -86.19 17.56
C LEU A 235 46.71 -85.21 18.17
N ALA A 236 46.22 -85.46 19.39
CA ALA A 236 45.26 -84.57 20.07
C ALA A 236 45.82 -83.18 20.35
N TYR A 237 47.12 -83.04 20.63
CA TYR A 237 47.77 -81.72 20.79
C TYR A 237 47.83 -80.93 19.48
N PHE A 238 48.15 -81.59 18.37
CA PHE A 238 48.16 -80.93 17.06
C PHE A 238 46.75 -80.73 16.47
N ALA A 239 45.76 -81.54 16.84
CA ALA A 239 44.36 -81.36 16.47
C ALA A 239 43.76 -80.10 17.11
N ARG A 240 43.98 -79.88 18.42
CA ARG A 240 43.51 -78.66 19.12
C ARG A 240 43.99 -77.36 18.47
N LYS A 241 45.20 -77.34 17.92
CA LYS A 241 45.74 -76.18 17.16
C LYS A 241 45.06 -75.96 15.81
N PHE A 242 44.52 -77.01 15.20
CA PHE A 242 43.67 -76.89 14.02
C PHE A 242 42.28 -76.38 14.46
N ASP A 243 41.69 -76.97 15.50
CA ASP A 243 40.39 -76.59 16.05
C ASP A 243 40.33 -75.12 16.47
N GLU A 244 41.40 -74.59 17.09
CA GLU A 244 41.53 -73.16 17.43
C GLU A 244 41.42 -72.25 16.19
N VAL A 245 42.09 -72.62 15.09
CA VAL A 245 42.09 -71.82 13.84
C VAL A 245 40.79 -72.01 13.06
N ALA A 246 40.21 -73.22 13.07
CA ALA A 246 38.90 -73.50 12.48
C ALA A 246 37.77 -72.77 13.23
N ALA A 247 37.82 -72.70 14.56
CA ALA A 247 36.89 -71.91 15.37
C ALA A 247 37.02 -70.41 15.08
N LEU A 248 38.25 -69.89 14.90
CA LEU A 248 38.46 -68.50 14.49
C LEU A 248 37.93 -68.21 13.08
N ALA A 249 38.05 -69.16 12.15
CA ALA A 249 37.44 -69.07 10.82
C ALA A 249 35.91 -69.02 10.91
N GLU A 250 35.31 -69.91 11.68
CA GLU A 250 33.85 -69.99 11.84
C GLU A 250 33.28 -68.73 12.52
N ILE A 251 33.93 -68.23 13.57
CA ILE A 251 33.58 -66.97 14.23
C ILE A 251 33.71 -65.79 13.26
N LEU A 252 34.75 -65.76 12.42
CA LEU A 252 34.91 -64.70 11.41
C LEU A 252 33.81 -64.78 10.34
N HIS A 253 33.47 -65.98 9.84
CA HIS A 253 32.37 -66.18 8.90
C HIS A 253 31.04 -65.69 9.49
N GLN A 254 30.70 -66.11 10.72
CA GLN A 254 29.49 -65.68 11.41
C GLN A 254 29.47 -64.16 11.63
N ARG A 255 30.60 -63.54 11.97
CA ARG A 255 30.69 -62.07 12.12
C ARG A 255 30.60 -61.29 10.80
N VAL A 256 31.04 -61.83 9.67
CA VAL A 256 30.88 -61.17 8.35
C VAL A 256 29.46 -61.34 7.80
N THR A 257 28.81 -62.48 8.08
CA THR A 257 27.49 -62.83 7.52
C THR A 257 26.29 -62.46 8.39
N GLN A 258 26.42 -62.43 9.72
CA GLN A 258 25.31 -62.21 10.67
C GLN A 258 25.48 -60.94 11.53
N THR A 259 26.65 -60.30 11.53
CA THR A 259 26.93 -59.05 12.27
C THR A 259 27.28 -57.94 11.28
N ASP A 260 27.01 -56.68 11.66
CA ASP A 260 27.44 -55.51 10.89
C ASP A 260 28.93 -55.19 11.10
N LEU A 261 29.78 -56.17 10.78
CA LEU A 261 31.22 -55.99 10.71
C LEU A 261 31.57 -55.20 9.44
N PRO A 262 32.34 -54.09 9.52
CA PRO A 262 32.78 -53.38 8.33
C PRO A 262 33.61 -54.28 7.41
N ALA A 263 33.36 -54.23 6.10
CA ALA A 263 34.05 -55.08 5.12
C ALA A 263 35.58 -54.99 5.19
N LYS A 264 36.14 -53.84 5.62
CA LYS A 264 37.57 -53.71 5.90
C LYS A 264 38.03 -54.58 7.08
N GLU A 265 37.30 -54.61 8.18
CA GLU A 265 37.64 -55.46 9.34
C GLU A 265 37.47 -56.95 9.02
N GLY A 266 36.48 -57.29 8.19
CA GLY A 266 36.37 -58.63 7.60
C GLY A 266 37.60 -59.00 6.76
N ALA A 267 38.06 -58.11 5.88
CA ALA A 267 39.26 -58.32 5.06
C ALA A 267 40.56 -58.40 5.90
N ASP A 268 40.73 -57.52 6.90
CA ASP A 268 41.88 -57.56 7.83
C ASP A 268 41.86 -58.85 8.68
N GLY A 269 40.68 -59.34 9.07
CA GLY A 269 40.50 -60.64 9.73
C GLY A 269 40.84 -61.83 8.82
N LEU A 270 40.32 -61.83 7.59
CA LEU A 270 40.58 -62.84 6.57
C LEU A 270 42.06 -62.93 6.23
N LYS A 271 42.76 -61.79 6.14
CA LYS A 271 44.21 -61.76 5.96
C LYS A 271 44.91 -62.47 7.11
N ARG A 272 44.62 -62.11 8.36
CA ARG A 272 45.22 -62.74 9.56
C ARG A 272 44.97 -64.25 9.60
N LEU A 273 43.78 -64.69 9.18
CA LEU A 273 43.42 -66.11 9.09
C LEU A 273 44.25 -66.84 8.02
N ARG A 274 44.39 -66.25 6.82
CA ARG A 274 45.23 -66.82 5.73
C ARG A 274 46.71 -66.82 6.12
N ASP A 275 47.21 -65.76 6.74
CA ASP A 275 48.57 -65.67 7.29
C ASP A 275 48.79 -66.79 8.34
N ALA A 276 47.85 -66.97 9.29
CA ALA A 276 47.93 -68.00 10.33
C ALA A 276 47.92 -69.44 9.76
N VAL A 277 47.05 -69.74 8.79
CA VAL A 277 47.00 -71.06 8.14
C VAL A 277 48.27 -71.36 7.34
N SER A 278 48.88 -70.36 6.69
CA SER A 278 50.12 -70.55 5.91
C SER A 278 51.30 -71.09 6.74
N GLY A 279 51.37 -70.68 8.01
CA GLY A 279 52.38 -71.13 8.98
C GLY A 279 51.93 -72.29 9.86
N LEU A 280 50.69 -72.79 9.72
CA LEU A 280 50.09 -73.71 10.67
C LEU A 280 50.75 -75.09 10.62
N ARG A 281 51.17 -75.55 11.81
CA ARG A 281 51.63 -76.92 12.08
C ARG A 281 50.62 -77.57 13.02
N ALA A 282 49.61 -78.21 12.43
CA ALA A 282 48.46 -78.79 13.11
C ALA A 282 47.88 -79.96 12.28
N VAL A 283 47.06 -80.83 12.89
CA VAL A 283 46.43 -82.01 12.27
C VAL A 283 44.93 -81.73 12.07
N GLY A 284 44.39 -81.90 10.86
CA GLY A 284 42.96 -81.70 10.61
C GLY A 284 42.58 -81.61 9.13
N ASP A 285 41.32 -81.26 8.86
CA ASP A 285 40.77 -81.12 7.50
C ASP A 285 41.13 -79.76 6.88
N PHE A 286 42.37 -79.64 6.40
CA PHE A 286 42.83 -78.48 5.65
C PHE A 286 41.96 -78.16 4.41
N PRO A 287 41.53 -79.14 3.57
CA PRO A 287 40.57 -78.88 2.49
C PRO A 287 39.29 -78.15 2.93
N ALA A 288 38.63 -78.59 4.02
CA ALA A 288 37.45 -77.92 4.55
C ALA A 288 37.77 -76.51 5.09
N LEU A 289 38.92 -76.34 5.76
CA LEU A 289 39.37 -75.03 6.25
C LEU A 289 39.67 -74.04 5.10
N TYR A 290 40.25 -74.51 3.99
CA TYR A 290 40.46 -73.68 2.80
C TYR A 290 39.15 -73.30 2.13
N ALA A 291 38.20 -74.23 1.99
CA ALA A 291 36.86 -73.91 1.51
C ALA A 291 36.20 -72.83 2.39
N ARG A 292 36.33 -72.95 3.72
CA ARG A 292 35.79 -71.96 4.68
C ARG A 292 36.46 -70.59 4.58
N ILE A 293 37.74 -70.53 4.22
CA ILE A 293 38.46 -69.27 3.98
C ILE A 293 37.95 -68.58 2.71
N GLU A 294 37.61 -69.32 1.66
CA GLU A 294 37.06 -68.75 0.43
C GLU A 294 35.55 -68.43 0.53
N ASP A 295 34.78 -69.11 1.39
CA ASP A 295 33.45 -68.64 1.84
C ASP A 295 33.56 -67.24 2.46
N ILE A 296 34.51 -67.06 3.40
CA ILE A 296 34.75 -65.78 4.08
C ILE A 296 35.21 -64.72 3.07
N ALA A 297 36.09 -65.07 2.12
CA ALA A 297 36.51 -64.15 1.06
C ALA A 297 35.32 -63.67 0.21
N THR A 298 34.44 -64.60 -0.17
CA THR A 298 33.20 -64.30 -0.91
C THR A 298 32.27 -63.40 -0.08
N ALA A 299 32.04 -63.73 1.19
CA ALA A 299 31.19 -62.94 2.09
C ALA A 299 31.74 -61.52 2.34
N VAL A 300 33.07 -61.36 2.45
CA VAL A 300 33.72 -60.05 2.61
C VAL A 300 33.57 -59.19 1.36
N GLU A 301 33.73 -59.74 0.15
CA GLU A 301 33.52 -58.98 -1.09
C GLU A 301 32.03 -58.67 -1.35
N VAL A 302 31.10 -59.56 -0.98
CA VAL A 302 29.67 -59.24 -0.95
C VAL A 302 29.40 -58.05 -0.01
N ARG A 303 29.85 -58.12 1.25
CA ARG A 303 29.73 -57.01 2.22
C ARG A 303 30.33 -55.71 1.66
N ARG A 304 31.49 -55.79 1.01
CA ARG A 304 32.19 -54.66 0.37
C ARG A 304 31.40 -54.05 -0.78
N THR A 305 30.74 -54.85 -1.61
CA THR A 305 29.91 -54.33 -2.71
C THR A 305 28.64 -53.68 -2.17
N THR A 306 27.95 -54.29 -1.20
CA THR A 306 26.78 -53.71 -0.52
C THR A 306 27.12 -52.37 0.13
N GLU A 307 28.15 -52.29 0.98
CA GLU A 307 28.54 -51.02 1.62
C GLU A 307 28.93 -49.94 0.60
N ASN A 308 29.54 -50.32 -0.53
CA ASN A 308 29.89 -49.37 -1.58
C ASN A 308 28.65 -48.87 -2.34
N GLN A 309 27.63 -49.72 -2.53
CA GLN A 309 26.33 -49.36 -3.10
C GLN A 309 25.54 -48.45 -2.16
N GLU A 310 25.43 -48.79 -0.87
CA GLU A 310 24.82 -47.95 0.17
C GLU A 310 25.50 -46.58 0.24
N ARG A 311 26.83 -46.56 0.30
CA ARG A 311 27.61 -45.30 0.30
C ARG A 311 27.45 -44.53 -1.02
N ALA A 312 27.15 -45.18 -2.15
CA ALA A 312 26.88 -44.52 -3.42
C ALA A 312 25.46 -43.92 -3.47
N ALA A 313 24.43 -44.68 -3.07
CA ALA A 313 23.05 -44.20 -2.95
C ALA A 313 22.97 -42.99 -2.00
N ALA A 314 23.60 -43.08 -0.82
CA ALA A 314 23.66 -41.97 0.13
C ALA A 314 24.37 -40.72 -0.43
N ARG A 315 25.36 -40.88 -1.33
CA ARG A 315 25.93 -39.73 -2.06
C ARG A 315 24.97 -39.18 -3.10
N GLU A 316 24.26 -40.03 -3.84
CA GLU A 316 23.26 -39.60 -4.84
C GLU A 316 22.10 -38.83 -4.18
N GLU A 317 21.59 -39.30 -3.05
CA GLU A 317 20.60 -38.59 -2.22
C GLU A 317 21.15 -37.27 -1.69
N ALA A 318 22.37 -37.26 -1.17
CA ALA A 318 23.02 -36.04 -0.68
C ALA A 318 23.41 -35.06 -1.81
N LEU A 319 23.43 -35.50 -3.08
CA LEU A 319 23.48 -34.63 -4.25
C LEU A 319 22.09 -34.06 -4.55
N LYS A 320 21.05 -34.89 -4.63
CA LYS A 320 19.65 -34.46 -4.86
C LYS A 320 19.19 -33.40 -3.84
N VAL A 321 19.50 -33.60 -2.56
CA VAL A 321 19.17 -32.61 -1.49
C VAL A 321 19.91 -31.30 -1.70
N ARG A 322 21.20 -31.33 -2.05
CA ARG A 322 22.00 -30.12 -2.27
C ARG A 322 21.61 -29.38 -3.56
N GLU A 323 21.29 -30.11 -4.63
CA GLU A 323 20.72 -29.54 -5.87
C GLU A 323 19.35 -28.90 -5.62
N ALA A 324 18.47 -29.51 -4.82
CA ALA A 324 17.18 -28.92 -4.46
C ALA A 324 17.33 -27.59 -3.71
N ILE A 325 18.28 -27.50 -2.76
CA ILE A 325 18.60 -26.25 -2.04
C ILE A 325 19.09 -25.16 -3.02
N VAL A 326 19.94 -25.53 -3.99
CA VAL A 326 20.42 -24.61 -5.04
C VAL A 326 19.26 -24.15 -5.93
N SER A 327 18.44 -25.08 -6.42
CA SER A 327 17.31 -24.81 -7.31
C SER A 327 16.24 -23.92 -6.67
N GLU A 328 15.95 -24.08 -5.37
CA GLU A 328 15.03 -23.18 -4.66
C GLU A 328 15.65 -21.78 -4.48
N ALA A 329 16.96 -21.68 -4.19
CA ALA A 329 17.66 -20.39 -4.11
C ALA A 329 17.68 -19.66 -5.47
N GLU A 330 17.93 -20.38 -6.57
CA GLU A 330 17.84 -19.88 -7.94
C GLU A 330 16.41 -19.44 -8.29
N THR A 331 15.40 -20.21 -7.89
CA THR A 331 13.98 -19.86 -8.06
C THR A 331 13.62 -18.56 -7.32
N ILE A 332 14.09 -18.38 -6.08
CA ILE A 332 13.88 -17.13 -5.30
C ILE A 332 14.63 -15.95 -5.93
N ALA A 333 15.83 -16.17 -6.47
CA ALA A 333 16.63 -15.14 -7.13
C ALA A 333 16.10 -14.75 -8.51
N GLY A 334 15.38 -15.64 -9.20
CA GLY A 334 14.73 -15.41 -10.49
C GLY A 334 13.33 -14.78 -10.43
N GLN A 335 12.80 -14.47 -9.25
CA GLN A 335 11.50 -13.82 -9.10
C GLN A 335 11.55 -12.35 -9.56
N GLU A 336 10.57 -11.96 -10.38
CA GLU A 336 10.33 -10.55 -10.74
C GLU A 336 10.17 -9.67 -9.50
N GLU A 337 10.84 -8.52 -9.48
CA GLU A 337 10.93 -7.63 -8.31
C GLU A 337 9.57 -7.28 -7.69
N ALA A 338 8.56 -6.99 -8.51
CA ALA A 338 7.20 -6.66 -8.09
C ALA A 338 6.43 -7.84 -7.44
N LYS A 339 6.91 -9.07 -7.59
CA LYS A 339 6.32 -10.30 -7.02
C LYS A 339 7.09 -10.79 -5.78
N VAL A 340 8.33 -10.33 -5.57
CA VAL A 340 9.20 -10.76 -4.47
C VAL A 340 8.62 -10.37 -3.10
N GLN A 341 8.32 -11.37 -2.27
CA GLN A 341 7.93 -11.17 -0.87
C GLN A 341 9.17 -10.96 0.00
N TRP A 342 9.80 -9.78 -0.11
CA TRP A 342 11.16 -9.48 0.41
C TRP A 342 11.50 -10.03 1.79
N LYS A 343 10.58 -9.93 2.77
CA LYS A 343 10.80 -10.42 4.14
C LYS A 343 10.83 -11.94 4.20
N GLN A 344 9.86 -12.60 3.57
CA GLN A 344 9.73 -14.05 3.45
C GLN A 344 10.86 -14.65 2.61
N SER A 345 11.12 -14.12 1.41
CA SER A 345 12.20 -14.55 0.53
C SER A 345 13.59 -14.37 1.19
N SER A 346 13.81 -13.27 1.92
CA SER A 346 15.05 -13.11 2.70
C SER A 346 15.14 -14.04 3.92
N SER A 347 14.02 -14.54 4.43
CA SER A 347 14.01 -15.56 5.48
C SER A 347 14.34 -16.93 4.91
N ARG A 348 13.71 -17.32 3.79
CA ARG A 348 13.96 -18.61 3.12
C ARG A 348 15.39 -18.70 2.57
N MET A 349 15.92 -17.62 1.96
CA MET A 349 17.31 -17.55 1.48
C MET A 349 18.35 -17.73 2.61
N ARG A 350 18.02 -17.36 3.87
CA ARG A 350 18.87 -17.67 5.03
C ARG A 350 18.72 -19.14 5.46
N ALA A 351 17.49 -19.65 5.54
CA ALA A 351 17.22 -21.04 5.88
C ALA A 351 17.91 -22.02 4.90
N LEU A 352 17.83 -21.77 3.58
CA LEU A 352 18.51 -22.53 2.54
C LEU A 352 20.03 -22.57 2.74
N LEU A 353 20.64 -21.46 3.17
CA LEU A 353 22.08 -21.40 3.47
C LEU A 353 22.46 -22.21 4.72
N ASP A 354 21.58 -22.29 5.71
CA ASP A 354 21.81 -23.05 6.95
C ASP A 354 21.47 -24.55 6.76
N GLU A 355 20.49 -24.88 5.91
CA GLU A 355 20.23 -26.22 5.36
C GLU A 355 21.45 -26.71 4.56
N TRP A 356 22.03 -25.89 3.70
CA TRP A 356 23.28 -26.21 2.99
C TRP A 356 24.42 -26.55 3.95
N LYS A 357 24.68 -25.69 4.96
CA LYS A 357 25.71 -25.94 6.00
C LYS A 357 25.43 -27.23 6.77
N SER A 358 24.18 -27.51 7.11
CA SER A 358 23.78 -28.74 7.81
C SER A 358 24.04 -29.97 6.93
N ALA A 359 23.64 -29.93 5.66
CA ALA A 359 23.91 -31.00 4.70
C ALA A 359 25.41 -31.21 4.46
N GLN A 360 26.23 -30.16 4.43
CA GLN A 360 27.69 -30.28 4.29
C GLN A 360 28.38 -30.79 5.56
N LYS A 361 27.90 -30.41 6.76
CA LYS A 361 28.48 -30.84 8.04
C LYS A 361 28.09 -32.27 8.44
N ASN A 362 26.82 -32.63 8.24
CA ASN A 362 26.21 -33.83 8.82
C ASN A 362 25.93 -34.93 7.78
N GLY A 363 25.90 -34.58 6.49
CA GLY A 363 25.58 -35.50 5.40
C GLY A 363 26.81 -36.18 4.77
N PRO A 364 26.59 -37.16 3.87
CA PRO A 364 27.65 -37.76 3.06
C PRO A 364 28.47 -36.72 2.29
N LYS A 365 29.79 -36.84 2.34
CA LYS A 365 30.73 -36.04 1.55
C LYS A 365 30.56 -36.37 0.07
N LEU A 366 30.44 -35.35 -0.76
CA LEU A 366 30.46 -35.50 -2.21
C LEU A 366 31.88 -35.35 -2.75
N ASP A 367 32.00 -35.46 -4.07
CA ASP A 367 33.17 -34.98 -4.78
C ASP A 367 33.35 -33.45 -4.63
N ARG A 368 34.61 -33.02 -4.57
CA ARG A 368 35.00 -31.62 -4.34
C ARG A 368 34.69 -30.70 -5.52
N GLU A 369 34.73 -31.17 -6.76
CA GLU A 369 34.35 -30.36 -7.93
C GLU A 369 32.84 -30.12 -7.92
N THR A 370 32.06 -31.19 -7.69
CA THR A 370 30.60 -31.13 -7.52
C THR A 370 30.18 -30.17 -6.39
N GLU A 371 30.77 -30.26 -5.19
CA GLU A 371 30.42 -29.34 -4.09
C GLU A 371 30.76 -27.87 -4.41
N GLN A 372 31.86 -27.60 -5.11
CA GLN A 372 32.22 -26.24 -5.51
C GLN A 372 31.26 -25.68 -6.57
N ALA A 373 30.89 -26.47 -7.60
CA ALA A 373 29.95 -26.03 -8.63
C ALA A 373 28.57 -25.65 -8.05
N LEU A 374 28.03 -26.51 -7.16
CA LEU A 374 26.78 -26.25 -6.45
C LEU A 374 26.88 -25.03 -5.51
N TRP A 375 27.99 -24.88 -4.79
CA TRP A 375 28.25 -23.71 -3.95
C TRP A 375 28.33 -22.40 -4.76
N HIS A 376 28.98 -22.42 -5.92
CA HIS A 376 29.05 -21.25 -6.80
C HIS A 376 27.67 -20.83 -7.30
N ARG A 377 26.80 -21.78 -7.66
CA ARG A 377 25.39 -21.50 -8.01
C ARG A 377 24.61 -20.89 -6.84
N LEU A 378 24.64 -21.52 -5.66
CA LEU A 378 23.99 -21.01 -4.44
C LEU A 378 24.46 -19.60 -4.07
N SER A 379 25.78 -19.37 -4.12
CA SER A 379 26.38 -18.06 -3.83
C SER A 379 25.98 -17.02 -4.89
N GLY A 380 25.97 -17.38 -6.17
CA GLY A 380 25.53 -16.52 -7.27
C GLY A 380 24.06 -16.09 -7.13
N ALA A 381 23.15 -17.06 -6.94
CA ALA A 381 21.72 -16.80 -6.71
C ALA A 381 21.50 -15.88 -5.50
N ARG A 382 22.13 -16.20 -4.36
CA ARG A 382 22.07 -15.36 -3.16
C ARG A 382 22.61 -13.95 -3.41
N ASN A 383 23.77 -13.81 -4.05
CA ASN A 383 24.39 -12.51 -4.30
C ASN A 383 23.54 -11.64 -5.25
N SER A 384 22.87 -12.25 -6.23
CA SER A 384 21.88 -11.58 -7.07
C SER A 384 20.70 -11.06 -6.24
N PHE A 385 20.09 -11.93 -5.42
CA PHE A 385 18.98 -11.56 -4.54
C PHE A 385 19.36 -10.49 -3.50
N ASP A 386 20.51 -10.61 -2.84
CA ASP A 386 21.03 -9.62 -1.88
C ASP A 386 21.35 -8.27 -2.58
N LYS A 387 21.74 -8.27 -3.87
CA LYS A 387 21.90 -7.06 -4.71
C LYS A 387 20.55 -6.43 -5.06
N MET A 388 19.60 -7.20 -5.61
CA MET A 388 18.27 -6.72 -5.97
C MET A 388 17.57 -6.11 -4.74
N ARG A 389 17.61 -6.80 -3.59
CA ARG A 389 17.07 -6.26 -2.33
C ARG A 389 17.70 -4.92 -1.95
N ARG A 390 19.01 -4.76 -2.10
CA ARG A 390 19.69 -3.50 -1.78
C ARG A 390 19.21 -2.36 -2.68
N VAL A 391 19.04 -2.61 -3.98
CA VAL A 391 18.53 -1.61 -4.94
C VAL A 391 17.09 -1.23 -4.59
N HIS A 392 16.18 -2.20 -4.43
CA HIS A 392 14.78 -1.96 -4.07
C HIS A 392 14.63 -1.07 -2.82
N PHE A 393 15.31 -1.44 -1.72
CA PHE A 393 15.21 -0.67 -0.47
C PHE A 393 15.95 0.67 -0.50
N ALA A 394 16.99 0.83 -1.34
CA ALA A 394 17.61 2.14 -1.57
C ALA A 394 16.68 3.07 -2.37
N GLN A 395 16.03 2.57 -3.42
CA GLN A 395 15.06 3.33 -4.22
C GLN A 395 13.83 3.71 -3.39
N LEU A 396 13.28 2.78 -2.60
CA LEU A 396 12.21 3.05 -1.66
C LEU A 396 12.62 4.09 -0.60
N GLY A 397 13.87 4.06 -0.15
CA GLY A 397 14.45 5.05 0.76
C GLY A 397 14.56 6.45 0.13
N SER A 398 15.00 6.54 -1.13
CA SER A 398 15.06 7.81 -1.88
C SER A 398 13.68 8.44 -2.00
N VAL A 399 12.69 7.68 -2.49
CA VAL A 399 11.30 8.17 -2.65
C VAL A 399 10.70 8.62 -1.31
N GLN A 400 10.99 7.94 -0.20
CA GLN A 400 10.55 8.38 1.14
C GLN A 400 11.29 9.63 1.63
N ALA A 401 12.57 9.80 1.32
CA ALA A 401 13.36 10.99 1.67
C ALA A 401 12.94 12.22 0.85
N GLU A 402 12.70 12.06 -0.44
CA GLU A 402 12.15 13.08 -1.33
C GLU A 402 10.75 13.52 -0.88
N ALA A 403 9.87 12.56 -0.55
CA ALA A 403 8.56 12.82 0.02
C ALA A 403 8.64 13.55 1.37
N LYS A 404 9.61 13.19 2.22
CA LYS A 404 9.86 13.85 3.51
C LYS A 404 10.29 15.30 3.33
N ALA A 405 11.35 15.55 2.54
CA ALA A 405 11.87 16.90 2.30
C ALA A 405 10.79 17.82 1.74
N ARG A 406 10.01 17.35 0.75
CA ARG A 406 8.89 18.11 0.17
C ARG A 406 7.77 18.39 1.18
N LYS A 407 7.57 17.54 2.19
CA LYS A 407 6.62 17.78 3.28
C LYS A 407 7.18 18.72 4.34
N GLU A 408 8.49 18.70 4.59
CA GLU A 408 9.18 19.65 5.46
C GLU A 408 9.13 21.07 4.88
N GLU A 409 9.30 21.23 3.56
CA GLU A 409 9.07 22.48 2.82
C GLU A 409 7.63 23.00 3.01
N LEU A 410 6.62 22.15 2.76
CA LEU A 410 5.21 22.52 2.90
C LEU A 410 4.80 22.85 4.35
N VAL A 411 5.43 22.20 5.34
CA VAL A 411 5.29 22.56 6.76
C VAL A 411 5.93 23.92 7.05
N ALA A 412 7.13 24.18 6.54
CA ALA A 412 7.80 25.47 6.72
C ALA A 412 7.07 26.63 6.02
N GLU A 413 6.38 26.39 4.91
CA GLU A 413 5.47 27.37 4.30
C GLU A 413 4.20 27.58 5.13
N ALA A 414 3.57 26.51 5.61
CA ALA A 414 2.40 26.60 6.51
C ALA A 414 2.72 27.38 7.80
N GLU A 415 3.87 27.11 8.42
CA GLU A 415 4.32 27.77 9.66
C GLU A 415 4.64 29.25 9.47
N LYS A 416 5.04 29.71 8.27
CA LYS A 416 5.18 31.13 7.92
C LYS A 416 3.84 31.84 7.70
N LEU A 417 2.81 31.10 7.28
CA LEU A 417 1.49 31.65 6.95
C LEU A 417 0.52 31.68 8.15
N LYS A 418 0.82 30.96 9.24
CA LYS A 418 -0.08 30.78 10.40
C LYS A 418 -0.50 32.09 11.10
N ASP A 419 0.32 33.14 11.00
CA ASP A 419 0.17 34.43 11.68
C ASP A 419 -0.35 35.54 10.72
N SER A 420 -0.64 35.20 9.46
CA SER A 420 -1.05 36.15 8.43
C SER A 420 -2.51 36.58 8.60
N THR A 421 -2.73 37.90 8.67
CA THR A 421 -4.08 38.51 8.70
C THR A 421 -4.77 38.60 7.34
N GLU A 422 -4.09 38.21 6.25
CA GLU A 422 -4.65 38.22 4.89
C GLU A 422 -5.62 37.04 4.68
N TRP A 423 -6.79 37.11 5.33
CA TRP A 423 -7.74 36.01 5.53
C TRP A 423 -8.26 35.33 4.26
N GLY A 424 -8.23 36.02 3.11
CA GLY A 424 -8.63 35.50 1.81
C GLY A 424 -7.47 34.82 1.08
N GLN A 425 -6.37 35.56 0.89
CA GLN A 425 -5.18 35.10 0.16
C GLN A 425 -4.54 33.90 0.86
N THR A 426 -4.40 33.97 2.18
CA THR A 426 -3.77 32.95 3.03
C THR A 426 -4.59 31.66 3.09
N ALA A 427 -5.93 31.76 3.17
CA ALA A 427 -6.80 30.58 3.09
C ALA A 427 -6.70 29.88 1.72
N GLY A 428 -6.53 30.65 0.63
CA GLY A 428 -6.21 30.12 -0.69
C GLY A 428 -4.84 29.44 -0.76
N ALA A 429 -3.84 29.97 -0.05
CA ALA A 429 -2.51 29.37 0.06
C ALA A 429 -2.54 28.04 0.84
N PHE A 430 -3.18 28.00 2.02
CA PHE A 430 -3.36 26.75 2.78
C PHE A 430 -4.07 25.66 1.98
N LYS A 431 -5.02 26.00 1.10
CA LYS A 431 -5.63 25.03 0.18
C LYS A 431 -4.59 24.48 -0.82
N ARG A 432 -3.81 25.34 -1.47
CA ARG A 432 -2.75 24.90 -2.40
C ARG A 432 -1.72 24.01 -1.70
N LEU A 433 -1.29 24.38 -0.49
CA LEU A 433 -0.38 23.56 0.33
C LEU A 433 -0.97 22.17 0.63
N MET A 434 -2.27 22.07 0.95
CA MET A 434 -2.94 20.79 1.17
C MET A 434 -3.02 19.94 -0.12
N ASP A 435 -3.23 20.57 -1.27
CA ASP A 435 -3.23 19.88 -2.57
C ASP A 435 -1.82 19.43 -2.98
N SER A 436 -0.78 20.22 -2.67
CA SER A 436 0.63 19.82 -2.83
C SER A 436 1.05 18.71 -1.84
N TRP A 437 0.54 18.74 -0.60
CA TRP A 437 0.78 17.71 0.41
C TRP A 437 0.27 16.33 -0.03
N ARG A 438 -0.92 16.29 -0.65
CA ARG A 438 -1.49 15.08 -1.27
C ARG A 438 -0.63 14.54 -2.43
N GLN A 439 0.04 15.44 -3.16
CA GLN A 439 0.90 15.09 -4.30
C GLN A 439 2.33 14.72 -3.88
N ALA A 440 2.76 15.06 -2.66
CA ALA A 440 4.13 14.86 -2.18
C ALA A 440 4.48 13.40 -1.81
N GLY A 441 3.63 12.42 -2.12
CA GLY A 441 3.87 11.01 -1.80
C GLY A 441 3.75 10.69 -0.30
N ARG A 442 4.53 9.70 0.17
CA ARG A 442 4.52 9.22 1.57
C ARG A 442 5.96 8.99 2.03
N ALA A 443 6.33 9.57 3.17
CA ALA A 443 7.61 9.31 3.83
C ALA A 443 7.51 8.03 4.69
N SER A 444 8.41 7.87 5.67
CA SER A 444 8.15 6.91 6.75
C SER A 444 6.89 7.33 7.54
N ARG A 445 6.15 6.37 8.12
CA ARG A 445 4.91 6.68 8.88
C ARG A 445 5.17 7.69 10.00
N ALA A 446 6.26 7.52 10.75
CA ALA A 446 6.58 8.40 11.87
C ALA A 446 6.92 9.83 11.42
N ASP A 447 7.56 10.01 10.26
CA ASP A 447 7.82 11.32 9.68
C ASP A 447 6.52 11.95 9.15
N ASP A 448 5.72 11.20 8.38
CA ASP A 448 4.43 11.65 7.85
C ASP A 448 3.49 12.13 8.98
N ASP A 449 3.37 11.36 10.08
CA ASP A 449 2.53 11.70 11.23
C ASP A 449 3.03 12.96 11.98
N ALA A 450 4.35 13.07 12.18
CA ALA A 450 4.95 14.21 12.87
C ALA A 450 4.85 15.51 12.06
N LEU A 451 5.10 15.44 10.75
CA LEU A 451 4.98 16.57 9.84
C LEU A 451 3.52 16.97 9.63
N TRP A 452 2.60 16.00 9.55
CA TRP A 452 1.16 16.28 9.47
C TRP A 452 0.64 17.00 10.72
N LYS A 453 1.10 16.60 11.91
CA LYS A 453 0.76 17.28 13.17
C LYS A 453 1.22 18.73 13.19
N ARG A 454 2.42 19.03 12.66
CA ARG A 454 2.93 20.42 12.51
C ARG A 454 2.11 21.22 11.49
N PHE A 455 1.89 20.67 10.30
CA PHE A 455 1.08 21.29 9.25
C PHE A 455 -0.33 21.64 9.76
N LYS A 456 -0.98 20.68 10.44
CA LYS A 456 -2.30 20.89 11.02
C LYS A 456 -2.28 21.95 12.13
N ALA A 457 -1.30 21.95 13.03
CA ALA A 457 -1.20 22.99 14.07
C ALA A 457 -1.07 24.40 13.49
N ALA A 458 -0.28 24.57 12.41
CA ALA A 458 -0.17 25.85 11.70
C ALA A 458 -1.48 26.24 10.97
N GLN A 459 -2.19 25.28 10.39
CA GLN A 459 -3.49 25.49 9.75
C GLN A 459 -4.58 25.90 10.77
N ASP A 460 -4.73 25.14 11.86
CA ASP A 460 -5.74 25.39 12.88
C ASP A 460 -5.49 26.74 13.58
N HIS A 461 -4.24 27.11 13.86
CA HIS A 461 -3.89 28.44 14.39
C HIS A 461 -4.45 29.59 13.54
N PHE A 462 -4.21 29.56 12.22
CA PHE A 462 -4.71 30.59 11.30
C PHE A 462 -6.24 30.63 11.23
N PHE A 463 -6.90 29.47 11.13
CA PHE A 463 -8.36 29.43 11.04
C PHE A 463 -9.06 29.77 12.37
N ASP A 464 -8.45 29.47 13.51
CA ASP A 464 -9.03 29.79 14.82
C ASP A 464 -8.80 31.26 15.19
N ALA A 465 -7.69 31.88 14.76
CA ALA A 465 -7.51 33.34 14.80
C ALA A 465 -8.55 34.07 13.92
N LYS A 466 -8.82 33.53 12.72
CA LYS A 466 -9.85 34.05 11.82
C LYS A 466 -11.26 33.93 12.40
N ASP A 467 -11.60 32.75 12.96
CA ASP A 467 -12.91 32.49 13.55
C ASP A 467 -13.11 33.33 14.84
N GLN A 468 -12.05 33.68 15.58
CA GLN A 468 -12.09 34.64 16.70
C GLN A 468 -12.46 36.06 16.24
N VAL A 469 -11.84 36.58 15.17
CA VAL A 469 -12.19 37.91 14.62
C VAL A 469 -13.64 37.93 14.14
N ALA A 470 -14.08 36.90 13.42
CA ALA A 470 -15.46 36.77 12.95
C ALA A 470 -16.48 36.63 14.11
N ALA A 471 -16.07 36.02 15.24
CA ALA A 471 -16.89 35.94 16.43
C ALA A 471 -17.03 37.31 17.13
N ALA A 472 -15.95 38.10 17.21
CA ALA A 472 -15.98 39.45 17.76
C ALA A 472 -16.91 40.38 16.95
N GLU A 473 -16.75 40.41 15.61
CA GLU A 473 -17.66 41.13 14.71
C GLU A 473 -19.13 40.72 14.92
N ASN A 474 -19.40 39.41 15.07
CA ASN A 474 -20.76 38.92 15.28
C ASN A 474 -21.37 39.38 16.63
N VAL A 475 -20.58 39.50 17.69
CA VAL A 475 -21.07 40.03 18.99
C VAL A 475 -21.47 41.51 18.86
N GLU A 476 -20.67 42.32 18.15
CA GLU A 476 -21.05 43.71 17.84
C GLU A 476 -22.33 43.77 17.00
N PHE A 477 -22.45 42.92 15.97
CA PHE A 477 -23.65 42.87 15.15
C PHE A 477 -24.88 42.41 15.94
N GLU A 478 -24.75 41.48 16.89
CA GLU A 478 -25.85 41.06 17.78
C GLU A 478 -26.26 42.14 18.79
N ALA A 479 -25.34 43.02 19.21
CA ALA A 479 -25.69 44.21 19.98
C ALA A 479 -26.48 45.22 19.12
N ASN A 480 -25.99 45.51 17.91
CA ASN A 480 -26.66 46.38 16.94
C ASN A 480 -28.06 45.85 16.55
N LEU A 481 -28.22 44.53 16.44
CA LEU A 481 -29.51 43.89 16.14
C LEU A 481 -30.57 44.26 17.17
N LYS A 482 -30.26 44.16 18.47
CA LYS A 482 -31.18 44.50 19.56
C LYS A 482 -31.61 45.97 19.51
N VAL A 483 -30.68 46.87 19.15
CA VAL A 483 -30.98 48.29 18.95
C VAL A 483 -31.94 48.48 17.76
N LYS A 484 -31.68 47.84 16.61
CA LYS A 484 -32.58 47.93 15.44
C LYS A 484 -33.93 47.25 15.67
N GLU A 485 -34.01 46.22 16.49
CA GLU A 485 -35.30 45.61 16.89
C GLU A 485 -36.14 46.57 17.73
N ALA A 486 -35.55 47.23 18.74
CA ALA A 486 -36.24 48.24 19.52
C ALA A 486 -36.71 49.43 18.66
N LEU A 487 -35.85 49.92 17.76
CA LEU A 487 -36.19 51.00 16.81
C LEU A 487 -37.29 50.57 15.82
N LEU A 488 -37.31 49.31 15.38
CA LEU A 488 -38.37 48.77 14.53
C LEU A 488 -39.72 48.71 15.27
N GLU A 489 -39.72 48.35 16.55
CA GLU A 489 -40.94 48.43 17.36
C GLU A 489 -41.40 49.88 17.59
N GLU A 490 -40.49 50.83 17.81
CA GLU A 490 -40.81 52.26 17.86
C GLU A 490 -41.43 52.74 16.54
N ALA A 491 -40.86 52.35 15.40
CA ALA A 491 -41.39 52.68 14.08
C ALA A 491 -42.78 52.06 13.84
N GLN A 492 -43.00 50.81 14.22
CA GLN A 492 -44.31 50.15 14.08
C GLN A 492 -45.41 50.83 14.90
N LYS A 493 -45.08 51.44 16.05
CA LYS A 493 -46.01 52.22 16.89
C LYS A 493 -46.45 53.55 16.24
N ILE A 494 -45.91 53.94 15.08
CA ILE A 494 -46.40 55.06 14.25
C ILE A 494 -47.64 54.64 13.43
N LEU A 495 -47.87 53.33 13.22
CA LEU A 495 -49.03 52.81 12.52
C LEU A 495 -50.21 52.60 13.50
N PRO A 496 -51.47 52.90 13.11
CA PRO A 496 -51.91 53.44 11.83
C PRO A 496 -51.67 54.96 11.71
N VAL A 497 -51.28 55.40 10.51
CA VAL A 497 -51.00 56.81 10.20
C VAL A 497 -52.29 57.63 10.21
N LYS A 498 -52.49 58.43 11.25
CA LYS A 498 -53.62 59.38 11.37
C LYS A 498 -53.29 60.79 10.87
N ASP A 499 -52.04 61.22 11.10
CA ASP A 499 -51.49 62.48 10.61
C ASP A 499 -50.13 62.16 9.98
N VAL A 500 -49.99 62.54 8.70
CA VAL A 500 -48.82 62.25 7.90
C VAL A 500 -47.60 63.09 8.31
N GLU A 501 -47.79 64.35 8.72
CA GLU A 501 -46.67 65.20 9.11
C GLU A 501 -46.15 64.81 10.50
N VAL A 502 -47.05 64.48 11.43
CA VAL A 502 -46.66 63.94 12.74
C VAL A 502 -46.00 62.56 12.60
N ALA A 503 -46.46 61.72 11.67
CA ALA A 503 -45.81 60.43 11.38
C ALA A 503 -44.40 60.62 10.79
N LYS A 504 -44.23 61.49 9.78
CA LYS A 504 -42.92 61.86 9.22
C LYS A 504 -41.99 62.44 10.30
N ALA A 505 -42.49 63.33 11.16
CA ALA A 505 -41.69 63.95 12.23
C ALA A 505 -41.23 62.94 13.29
N ARG A 506 -42.02 61.90 13.57
CA ARG A 506 -41.63 60.79 14.48
C ARG A 506 -40.69 59.78 13.82
N LEU A 507 -40.79 59.59 12.50
CA LEU A 507 -39.97 58.63 11.75
C LEU A 507 -38.51 59.07 11.61
N ARG A 508 -38.25 60.35 11.30
CA ARG A 508 -36.88 60.88 11.09
C ARG A 508 -35.88 60.55 12.22
N PRO A 509 -36.15 60.84 13.51
CA PRO A 509 -35.23 60.52 14.59
C PRO A 509 -35.11 59.01 14.87
N ILE A 510 -35.98 58.17 14.30
CA ILE A 510 -35.81 56.71 14.32
C ILE A 510 -34.89 56.26 13.18
N GLN A 511 -35.03 56.85 11.98
CA GLN A 511 -34.13 56.62 10.83
C GLN A 511 -32.69 57.06 11.16
N GLU A 512 -32.50 58.24 11.76
CA GLU A 512 -31.19 58.75 12.20
C GLU A 512 -30.50 57.78 13.17
N LYS A 513 -31.23 57.26 14.17
CA LYS A 513 -30.73 56.23 15.10
C LYS A 513 -30.51 54.89 14.42
N TRP A 514 -31.34 54.53 13.43
CA TRP A 514 -31.26 53.28 12.70
C TRP A 514 -29.98 53.20 11.87
N ASP A 515 -29.63 54.27 11.18
CA ASP A 515 -28.39 54.35 10.40
C ASP A 515 -27.17 54.43 11.32
N ALA A 516 -27.25 55.20 12.42
CA ALA A 516 -26.21 55.24 13.45
C ALA A 516 -25.98 53.89 14.16
N ALA A 517 -27.01 53.04 14.28
CA ALA A 517 -26.92 51.69 14.85
C ALA A 517 -26.21 50.65 13.96
N GLY A 518 -25.52 51.08 12.89
CA GLY A 518 -24.54 50.26 12.19
C GLY A 518 -25.10 49.00 11.51
N LYS A 519 -24.39 47.88 11.65
CA LYS A 519 -24.62 46.64 10.88
C LYS A 519 -25.08 45.49 11.78
N VAL A 520 -25.98 44.66 11.26
CA VAL A 520 -26.63 43.55 11.97
C VAL A 520 -26.27 42.19 11.34
N PRO A 521 -26.47 41.04 12.02
CA PRO A 521 -26.05 39.74 11.51
C PRO A 521 -26.78 39.39 10.21
N ARG A 522 -26.07 38.78 9.27
CA ARG A 522 -26.57 38.45 7.91
C ARG A 522 -27.89 37.67 7.90
N SER A 523 -28.15 36.86 8.93
CA SER A 523 -29.40 36.10 9.13
C SER A 523 -30.60 36.99 9.45
N ALA A 524 -30.40 38.06 10.22
CA ALA A 524 -31.46 38.97 10.67
C ALA A 524 -31.66 40.17 9.72
N MET A 525 -30.59 40.61 9.04
CA MET A 525 -30.53 41.76 8.13
C MET A 525 -31.80 41.96 7.29
N LYS A 526 -32.18 40.97 6.48
CA LYS A 526 -33.36 41.07 5.62
C LYS A 526 -34.66 41.32 6.38
N ARG A 527 -34.91 40.58 7.49
CA ARG A 527 -36.14 40.73 8.30
C ARG A 527 -36.26 42.16 8.86
N ILE A 528 -35.14 42.70 9.32
CA ILE A 528 -35.04 44.01 9.97
C ILE A 528 -35.26 45.11 8.93
N GLU A 529 -34.56 45.07 7.79
CA GLU A 529 -34.74 46.01 6.68
C GLU A 529 -36.14 45.97 6.06
N ASP A 530 -36.68 44.78 5.77
CA ASP A 530 -38.05 44.62 5.25
C ASP A 530 -39.12 45.02 6.27
N GLY A 531 -38.79 45.04 7.57
CA GLY A 531 -39.63 45.60 8.62
C GLY A 531 -39.73 47.12 8.53
N MET A 532 -38.58 47.80 8.51
CA MET A 532 -38.54 49.27 8.45
C MET A 532 -39.14 49.80 7.14
N ARG A 533 -38.78 49.18 6.01
CA ARG A 533 -39.30 49.49 4.67
C ARG A 533 -40.84 49.46 4.59
N LYS A 534 -41.51 48.60 5.37
CA LYS A 534 -42.99 48.55 5.42
C LYS A 534 -43.59 49.75 6.15
N VAL A 535 -42.95 50.22 7.24
CA VAL A 535 -43.40 51.43 7.96
C VAL A 535 -43.21 52.67 7.07
N GLU A 536 -42.05 52.78 6.43
CA GLU A 536 -41.75 53.86 5.48
C GLU A 536 -42.73 53.89 4.30
N GLN A 537 -43.02 52.71 3.71
CA GLN A 537 -43.96 52.61 2.60
C GLN A 537 -45.39 52.94 3.04
N ALA A 538 -45.85 52.48 4.21
CA ALA A 538 -47.18 52.84 4.72
C ALA A 538 -47.34 54.35 4.97
N ILE A 539 -46.29 55.04 5.44
CA ILE A 539 -46.28 56.50 5.60
C ILE A 539 -46.27 57.20 4.23
N ARG A 540 -45.49 56.70 3.26
CA ARG A 540 -45.46 57.19 1.86
C ARG A 540 -46.82 57.01 1.17
N ASP A 541 -47.50 55.90 1.39
CA ASP A 541 -48.82 55.62 0.79
C ASP A 541 -49.91 56.49 1.40
N ALA A 542 -49.86 56.74 2.72
CA ALA A 542 -50.73 57.72 3.38
C ALA A 542 -50.48 59.16 2.87
N ASP A 543 -49.21 59.53 2.64
CA ASP A 543 -48.83 60.83 2.05
C ASP A 543 -49.35 60.98 0.62
N GLN A 544 -49.21 59.95 -0.22
CA GLN A 544 -49.80 59.94 -1.56
C GLN A 544 -51.33 60.00 -1.53
N GLN A 545 -52.01 59.35 -0.58
CA GLN A 545 -53.46 59.41 -0.45
C GLN A 545 -53.93 60.81 -0.01
N LYS A 546 -53.21 61.45 0.92
CA LYS A 546 -53.41 62.86 1.29
C LYS A 546 -53.23 63.77 0.08
N TRP A 547 -52.09 63.67 -0.61
CA TRP A 547 -51.81 64.48 -1.81
C TRP A 547 -52.83 64.29 -2.93
N LYS A 548 -53.28 63.05 -3.21
CA LYS A 548 -54.32 62.76 -4.24
C LYS A 548 -55.69 63.34 -3.89
N ARG A 549 -56.01 63.50 -2.60
CA ARG A 549 -57.22 64.23 -2.17
C ARG A 549 -57.06 65.74 -2.31
N THR A 550 -55.88 66.26 -1.95
CA THR A 550 -55.59 67.71 -1.96
C THR A 550 -54.83 68.15 -3.22
N ASP A 551 -55.01 67.46 -4.35
CA ASP A 551 -54.29 67.77 -5.59
C ASP A 551 -54.84 69.09 -6.17
N PRO A 552 -54.03 70.16 -6.23
CA PRO A 552 -54.50 71.48 -6.62
C PRO A 552 -54.89 71.56 -8.11
N GLU A 553 -54.30 70.72 -8.97
CA GLU A 553 -54.68 70.69 -10.38
C GLU A 553 -55.98 69.91 -10.58
N VAL A 554 -56.18 68.79 -9.87
CA VAL A 554 -57.43 68.03 -9.94
C VAL A 554 -58.58 68.83 -9.32
N ALA A 555 -58.36 69.50 -8.19
CA ALA A 555 -59.32 70.44 -7.61
C ALA A 555 -59.64 71.60 -8.57
N ALA A 556 -58.64 72.18 -9.25
CA ALA A 556 -58.87 73.23 -10.25
C ALA A 556 -59.63 72.72 -11.49
N ARG A 557 -59.36 71.49 -11.95
CA ARG A 557 -60.12 70.83 -13.03
C ARG A 557 -61.57 70.59 -12.62
N ALA A 558 -61.81 70.08 -11.41
CA ALA A 558 -63.15 69.88 -10.85
C ALA A 558 -63.92 71.20 -10.70
N ALA A 559 -63.25 72.25 -10.20
CA ALA A 559 -63.84 73.59 -10.10
C ALA A 559 -64.18 74.18 -11.48
N SER A 560 -63.31 74.02 -12.48
CA SER A 560 -63.61 74.45 -13.85
C SER A 560 -64.75 73.65 -14.50
N LEU A 561 -64.85 72.35 -14.22
CA LEU A 561 -65.98 71.53 -14.67
C LEU A 561 -67.31 71.96 -14.03
N ALA A 562 -67.31 72.29 -12.74
CA ALA A 562 -68.47 72.87 -12.06
C ALA A 562 -68.84 74.24 -12.66
N GLU A 563 -67.88 75.14 -12.85
CA GLU A 563 -68.11 76.46 -13.45
C GLU A 563 -68.63 76.36 -14.91
N GLN A 564 -68.15 75.39 -15.68
CA GLN A 564 -68.67 75.08 -17.02
C GLN A 564 -70.10 74.50 -16.97
N ALA A 565 -70.41 73.64 -15.98
CA ALA A 565 -71.77 73.15 -15.76
C ALA A 565 -72.73 74.30 -15.42
N GLU A 566 -72.35 75.21 -14.51
CA GLU A 566 -73.13 76.40 -14.15
C GLU A 566 -73.36 77.33 -15.36
N LYS A 567 -72.33 77.59 -16.16
CA LYS A 567 -72.44 78.36 -17.42
C LYS A 567 -73.39 77.69 -18.41
N SER A 568 -73.35 76.36 -18.54
CA SER A 568 -74.28 75.61 -19.40
C SER A 568 -75.72 75.71 -18.90
N LEU A 569 -75.93 75.60 -17.58
CA LEU A 569 -77.24 75.65 -16.95
C LEU A 569 -77.84 77.07 -17.02
N ALA A 570 -77.03 78.11 -16.87
CA ALA A 570 -77.42 79.50 -17.11
C ALA A 570 -77.82 79.77 -18.58
N LYS A 571 -77.21 79.08 -19.54
CA LYS A 571 -77.66 79.11 -20.94
C LYS A 571 -79.00 78.38 -21.11
N HIS A 572 -79.14 77.16 -20.58
CA HIS A 572 -80.38 76.38 -20.71
C HIS A 572 -81.58 77.05 -20.01
N ARG A 573 -81.38 77.78 -18.91
CA ARG A 573 -82.39 78.71 -18.34
C ARG A 573 -82.85 79.75 -19.35
N LYS A 574 -81.93 80.46 -20.01
CA LYS A 574 -82.24 81.47 -21.03
C LYS A 574 -82.86 80.90 -22.31
N ASP A 575 -82.56 79.65 -22.65
CA ASP A 575 -83.17 78.98 -23.79
C ASP A 575 -84.59 78.44 -23.45
N LEU A 576 -84.86 78.12 -22.17
CA LEU A 576 -86.23 77.90 -21.66
C LEU A 576 -87.05 79.20 -21.64
N GLU A 577 -86.51 80.30 -21.11
CA GLU A 577 -87.17 81.62 -21.11
C GLU A 577 -87.63 82.04 -22.53
N LYS A 578 -86.79 81.79 -23.54
CA LYS A 578 -87.13 82.03 -24.96
C LYS A 578 -88.16 81.05 -25.52
N ALA A 579 -88.12 79.77 -25.11
CA ALA A 579 -89.11 78.79 -25.53
C ALA A 579 -90.50 79.17 -24.99
N GLU A 580 -90.57 79.57 -23.71
CA GLU A 580 -91.78 80.04 -23.05
C GLU A 580 -92.31 81.33 -23.69
N ALA A 581 -91.43 82.29 -24.01
CA ALA A 581 -91.78 83.48 -24.79
C ALA A 581 -92.23 83.21 -26.23
N SER A 582 -91.99 82.00 -26.78
CA SER A 582 -92.42 81.60 -28.12
C SER A 582 -93.79 80.90 -28.17
N GLY A 583 -94.37 80.53 -27.03
CA GLY A 583 -95.69 79.91 -26.92
C GLY A 583 -95.81 78.47 -27.46
N ASP A 584 -94.71 77.83 -27.85
CA ASP A 584 -94.69 76.46 -28.39
C ASP A 584 -94.45 75.44 -27.28
N GLU A 585 -95.50 74.73 -26.87
CA GLU A 585 -95.47 73.74 -25.78
C GLU A 585 -94.42 72.63 -25.99
N ALA A 586 -94.21 72.19 -27.24
CA ALA A 586 -93.23 71.15 -27.55
C ALA A 586 -91.79 71.67 -27.41
N LYS A 587 -91.53 72.94 -27.75
CA LYS A 587 -90.24 73.59 -27.46
C LYS A 587 -90.04 73.79 -25.95
N ILE A 588 -91.09 74.18 -25.21
CA ILE A 588 -91.04 74.40 -23.76
C ILE A 588 -90.71 73.10 -23.03
N ALA A 589 -91.44 72.00 -23.30
CA ALA A 589 -91.20 70.70 -22.68
C ALA A 589 -89.76 70.21 -22.90
N LYS A 590 -89.26 70.29 -24.15
CA LYS A 590 -87.89 69.91 -24.50
C LYS A 590 -86.82 70.81 -23.86
N ALA A 591 -87.12 72.10 -23.65
CA ALA A 591 -86.22 73.01 -22.95
C ALA A 591 -86.16 72.74 -21.43
N ARG A 592 -87.27 72.31 -20.81
CA ARG A 592 -87.31 71.88 -19.40
C ARG A 592 -86.54 70.59 -19.17
N GLU A 593 -86.78 69.55 -19.98
CA GLU A 593 -86.02 68.29 -19.95
C GLU A 593 -84.51 68.53 -20.08
N ALA A 594 -84.10 69.38 -21.04
CA ALA A 594 -82.69 69.75 -21.24
C ALA A 594 -82.09 70.57 -20.08
N LEU A 595 -82.92 71.27 -19.29
CA LEU A 595 -82.50 72.02 -18.10
C LEU A 595 -82.35 71.09 -16.90
N GLU A 596 -83.29 70.18 -16.67
CA GLU A 596 -83.26 69.17 -15.60
C GLU A 596 -82.05 68.23 -15.76
N ALA A 597 -81.79 67.74 -16.99
CA ALA A 597 -80.60 66.96 -17.31
C ALA A 597 -79.28 67.72 -17.03
N ARG A 598 -79.30 69.05 -17.07
CA ARG A 598 -78.15 69.92 -16.75
C ARG A 598 -78.05 70.27 -15.28
N GLN A 599 -79.16 70.28 -14.54
CA GLN A 599 -79.17 70.34 -13.07
C GLN A 599 -78.54 69.08 -12.48
N ALA A 600 -78.93 67.89 -12.94
CA ALA A 600 -78.31 66.64 -12.52
C ALA A 600 -76.80 66.58 -12.85
N TRP A 601 -76.38 67.13 -13.99
CA TRP A 601 -74.96 67.25 -14.34
C TRP A 601 -74.19 68.21 -13.43
N LEU A 602 -74.81 69.34 -13.02
CA LEU A 602 -74.21 70.27 -12.06
C LEU A 602 -74.04 69.62 -10.68
N GLU A 603 -75.08 68.91 -10.18
CA GLU A 603 -75.02 68.23 -8.88
C GLU A 603 -73.87 67.20 -8.85
N LEU A 604 -73.71 66.42 -9.93
CA LEU A 604 -72.60 65.47 -10.07
C LEU A 604 -71.23 66.18 -10.07
N ALA A 605 -71.10 67.31 -10.76
CA ALA A 605 -69.85 68.09 -10.79
C ALA A 605 -69.51 68.73 -9.43
N GLN A 606 -70.50 69.29 -8.74
CA GLN A 606 -70.34 69.88 -7.40
C GLN A 606 -70.05 68.80 -6.34
N ARG A 607 -70.64 67.60 -6.47
CA ARG A 607 -70.29 66.42 -5.64
C ARG A 607 -68.83 66.02 -5.83
N GLY A 608 -68.38 65.90 -7.08
CA GLY A 608 -66.98 65.61 -7.40
C GLY A 608 -66.01 66.65 -6.84
N LEU A 609 -66.37 67.94 -6.88
CA LEU A 609 -65.57 69.01 -6.26
C LEU A 609 -65.46 68.85 -4.73
N GLY A 610 -66.55 68.43 -4.06
CA GLY A 610 -66.56 68.16 -2.62
C GLY A 610 -65.65 67.01 -2.18
N GLU A 611 -65.36 66.05 -3.07
CA GLU A 611 -64.49 64.90 -2.78
C GLU A 611 -62.98 65.26 -2.77
N PHE A 612 -62.61 66.47 -3.22
CA PHE A 612 -61.24 67.01 -3.19
C PHE A 612 -61.04 68.14 -2.14
N GLY A 613 -62.00 68.33 -1.23
CA GLY A 613 -62.06 69.48 -0.32
C GLY A 613 -61.92 69.20 1.18
N ASN A 614 -61.58 67.97 1.59
CA ASN A 614 -61.64 67.53 3.00
C ASN A 614 -60.59 66.43 3.32
#